data_AF-A0A2H0S9J3-F1
#
_entry.id   AF-A0A2H0S9J3-F1
#
_cell.length_a   1.000
_cell.length_b   1.000
_cell.length_c   1.000
_cell.angle_alpha   90.00
_cell.angle_beta   90.00
_cell.angle_gamma   90.00
#
_symmetry.space_group_name_H-M   'P 1'
#
loop_
_entity.id
_entity.type
_entity.pdbx_description
1 polymer ?
#
loop_
_entity_poly.entity_id
_entity_poly.type
_entity_poly.pdbx_seq_one_letter_code
_entity_poly.pdbx_strand_id
1 'polypeptide(L)'
;MSENQKQTKRERLKAYITKRNIIVTVFVAFLVFQYIQIQSILGTFSFLEGKDSSLVDEVGQLRDFYTKFGNDLVEVRRYLRLPVNDYLVNDDFEKFESNDDRNQNELQLAMFRYVEFLANDRRLADGIAKNQSYLAELYKDSFAEFLKEKKLKILPLANNVAQIVSANDENLLKLEADDEGKLFRSTILGKDEVKYDTVEDFKTELVSFIEANQLGIEKVSRGVKKLNADIAAAVASEETKKVMGELGIKIDDSFKIFNKVDDLIGEIAVDAESVSVYFYDEANKNLKIKVDEVGKSLVPFLQKLDAQTYTEKKAAAALKSLEATLNDKGFKLLLSSAGLKMLNKPREDDLRYYYDIYSGKTHLSSIVLEKKTGVVNIVDADGSKSENLLMFDAKLKKKL
;
A
#
# COMPACT_ATOMS: atom_id res chain seq x y z
N MET A 1 -38.92 70.37 55.84
CA MET A 1 -39.73 69.19 55.48
C MET A 1 -39.96 68.36 56.73
N SER A 2 -41.20 68.32 57.23
CA SER A 2 -41.52 67.77 58.55
C SER A 2 -41.58 66.24 58.59
N GLU A 3 -41.35 65.67 59.77
CA GLU A 3 -41.35 64.22 60.03
C GLU A 3 -42.65 63.50 59.58
N ASN A 4 -43.77 64.23 59.48
CA ASN A 4 -45.03 63.71 58.97
C ASN A 4 -45.01 63.30 57.49
N GLN A 5 -44.13 63.86 56.66
CA GLN A 5 -43.95 63.41 55.27
C GLN A 5 -43.11 62.13 55.16
N LYS A 6 -42.28 61.82 56.16
CA LYS A 6 -41.48 60.58 56.20
C LYS A 6 -42.29 59.39 56.71
N GLN A 7 -43.23 59.60 57.64
CA GLN A 7 -44.11 58.53 58.15
C GLN A 7 -45.15 58.08 57.13
N THR A 8 -45.83 59.00 56.43
CA THR A 8 -46.82 58.64 55.39
C THR A 8 -46.19 57.92 54.19
N LYS A 9 -44.93 58.22 53.83
CA LYS A 9 -44.19 57.45 52.82
C LYS A 9 -43.85 56.03 53.28
N ARG A 10 -43.49 55.84 54.55
CA ARG A 10 -43.14 54.51 55.11
C ARG A 10 -44.35 53.60 55.28
N GLU A 11 -45.52 54.14 55.63
CA GLU A 11 -46.74 53.32 55.73
C GLU A 11 -47.31 52.93 54.36
N ARG A 12 -47.23 53.81 53.35
CA ARG A 12 -47.56 53.44 51.97
C ARG A 12 -46.62 52.38 51.41
N LEU A 13 -45.32 52.42 51.75
CA LEU A 13 -44.37 51.36 51.39
C LEU A 13 -44.67 50.03 52.10
N LYS A 14 -45.07 50.06 53.39
CA LYS A 14 -45.43 48.83 54.13
C LYS A 14 -46.74 48.21 53.66
N ALA A 15 -47.73 49.01 53.27
CA ALA A 15 -48.99 48.51 52.72
C ALA A 15 -48.80 47.85 51.32
N TYR A 16 -47.81 48.29 50.55
CA TYR A 16 -47.46 47.68 49.25
C TYR A 16 -46.71 46.35 49.38
N ILE A 17 -46.11 46.06 50.53
CA ILE A 17 -45.32 44.86 50.78
C ILE A 17 -46.13 43.90 51.67
N THR A 18 -47.25 43.42 51.15
CA THR A 18 -47.89 42.20 51.66
C THR A 18 -47.18 40.99 51.03
N LYS A 19 -47.04 39.85 51.73
CA LYS A 19 -46.30 38.66 51.21
C LYS A 19 -46.70 38.25 49.78
N ARG A 20 -47.96 38.47 49.41
CA ARG A 20 -48.49 38.25 48.05
C ARG A 20 -47.87 39.19 47.00
N ASN A 21 -47.64 40.46 47.34
CA ASN A 21 -46.99 41.43 46.46
C ASN A 21 -45.49 41.18 46.34
N ILE A 22 -44.83 40.62 47.34
CA ILE A 22 -43.43 40.16 47.20
C ILE A 22 -43.35 39.03 46.18
N ILE A 23 -44.22 38.03 46.26
CA ILE A 23 -44.24 36.91 45.30
C ILE A 23 -44.55 37.42 43.89
N VAL A 24 -45.53 38.31 43.74
CA VAL A 24 -45.85 38.92 42.43
C VAL A 24 -44.66 39.75 41.91
N THR A 25 -43.97 40.49 42.77
CA THR A 25 -42.79 41.28 42.38
C THR A 25 -41.63 40.37 41.97
N VAL A 26 -41.39 39.26 42.67
CA VAL A 26 -40.39 38.25 42.29
C VAL A 26 -40.76 37.59 40.97
N PHE A 27 -42.04 37.29 40.75
CA PHE A 27 -42.49 36.68 39.51
C PHE A 27 -42.40 37.65 38.32
N VAL A 28 -42.74 38.93 38.52
CA VAL A 28 -42.56 39.98 37.51
C VAL A 28 -41.08 40.21 37.25
N ALA A 29 -40.22 40.22 38.28
CA ALA A 29 -38.78 40.33 38.11
C ALA A 29 -38.21 39.13 37.34
N PHE A 30 -38.73 37.92 37.60
CA PHE A 30 -38.36 36.71 36.86
C PHE A 30 -38.83 36.78 35.40
N LEU A 31 -40.04 37.26 35.13
CA LEU A 31 -40.55 37.45 33.77
C LEU A 31 -39.77 38.55 33.01
N VAL A 32 -39.39 39.64 33.68
CA VAL A 32 -38.54 40.67 33.10
C VAL A 32 -37.14 40.12 32.82
N PHE A 33 -36.59 39.31 33.72
CA PHE A 33 -35.31 38.65 33.51
C PHE A 33 -35.35 37.67 32.33
N GLN A 34 -36.41 36.86 32.23
CA GLN A 34 -36.67 35.97 31.09
C GLN A 34 -36.86 36.76 29.79
N TYR A 35 -37.59 37.88 29.83
CA TYR A 35 -37.76 38.76 28.67
C TYR A 35 -36.43 39.38 28.20
N ILE A 36 -35.57 39.81 29.13
CA ILE A 36 -34.22 40.29 28.80
C ILE A 36 -33.37 39.17 28.19
N GLN A 37 -33.47 37.95 28.70
CA GLN A 37 -32.78 36.80 28.10
C GLN A 37 -33.31 36.47 26.69
N ILE A 38 -34.62 36.50 26.48
CA ILE A 38 -35.23 36.25 25.16
C ILE A 38 -34.89 37.38 24.17
N GLN A 39 -34.89 38.65 24.61
CA GLN A 39 -34.45 39.78 23.78
C GLN A 39 -32.96 39.74 23.48
N SER A 40 -32.13 39.24 24.41
CA SER A 40 -30.72 38.96 24.14
C SER A 40 -30.59 37.90 23.04
N ILE A 41 -31.33 36.79 23.13
CA ILE A 41 -31.34 35.73 22.12
C ILE A 41 -31.85 36.25 20.76
N LEU A 42 -32.97 36.97 20.75
CA LEU A 42 -33.53 37.59 19.53
C LEU A 42 -32.61 38.67 18.96
N GLY A 43 -31.88 39.40 19.80
CA GLY A 43 -30.83 40.34 19.39
C GLY A 43 -29.65 39.63 18.75
N THR A 44 -29.25 38.47 19.27
CA THR A 44 -28.25 37.59 18.64
C THR A 44 -28.75 37.02 17.31
N PHE A 45 -30.05 36.70 17.19
CA PHE A 45 -30.67 36.28 15.92
C PHE A 45 -30.85 37.43 14.91
N SER A 46 -31.17 38.64 15.37
CA SER A 46 -31.21 39.84 14.52
C SER A 46 -29.81 40.26 14.06
N PHE A 47 -28.77 39.92 14.84
CA PHE A 47 -27.38 40.08 14.44
C PHE A 47 -26.97 39.06 13.35
N LEU A 48 -27.57 37.86 13.36
CA LEU A 48 -27.41 36.83 12.32
C LEU A 48 -28.09 37.19 10.99
N GLU A 49 -29.16 37.99 11.01
CA GLU A 49 -29.89 38.38 9.78
C GLU A 49 -29.27 39.60 9.07
N GLY A 50 -28.34 40.31 9.73
CA GLY A 50 -27.85 41.63 9.29
C GLY A 50 -26.41 41.70 8.78
N LYS A 51 -25.62 40.62 8.81
CA LYS A 51 -24.22 40.64 8.33
C LYS A 51 -23.80 39.32 7.67
N ASP A 52 -23.44 39.40 6.40
CA ASP A 52 -22.56 38.46 5.69
C ASP A 52 -21.13 38.45 6.30
N SER A 53 -20.96 38.13 7.57
CA SER A 53 -19.64 38.09 8.20
C SER A 53 -19.39 36.82 9.00
N SER A 54 -18.57 35.94 8.41
CA SER A 54 -17.71 34.96 9.09
C SER A 54 -18.41 33.80 9.82
N LEU A 55 -18.77 32.77 9.05
CA LEU A 55 -19.06 31.40 9.52
C LEU A 55 -17.99 30.84 10.51
N VAL A 56 -16.77 31.38 10.51
CA VAL A 56 -15.67 30.95 11.39
C VAL A 56 -15.86 31.45 12.82
N ASP A 57 -16.41 32.65 13.01
CA ASP A 57 -16.70 33.18 14.35
C ASP A 57 -17.97 32.53 14.96
N GLU A 58 -18.93 32.16 14.11
CA GLU A 58 -20.16 31.47 14.52
C GLU A 58 -19.91 30.04 14.99
N VAL A 59 -19.05 29.27 14.31
CA VAL A 59 -18.70 27.89 14.73
C VAL A 59 -17.92 27.87 16.04
N GLY A 60 -17.05 28.87 16.28
CA GLY A 60 -16.35 29.04 17.55
C GLY A 60 -17.29 29.33 18.72
N GLN A 61 -18.31 30.18 18.49
CA GLN A 61 -19.31 30.51 19.50
C GLN A 61 -20.29 29.36 19.77
N LEU A 62 -20.68 28.58 18.75
CA LEU A 62 -21.51 27.38 18.95
C LEU A 62 -20.79 26.32 19.78
N ARG A 63 -19.49 26.09 19.56
CA ARG A 63 -18.70 25.12 20.35
C ARG A 63 -18.61 25.50 21.82
N ASP A 64 -18.37 26.78 22.11
CA ASP A 64 -18.35 27.30 23.48
C ASP A 64 -19.74 27.25 24.13
N PHE A 65 -20.80 27.46 23.35
CA PHE A 65 -22.18 27.32 23.81
C PHE A 65 -22.53 25.87 24.16
N TYR A 66 -22.21 24.90 23.29
CA TYR A 66 -22.47 23.47 23.56
C TYR A 66 -21.70 22.95 24.77
N THR A 67 -20.47 23.41 24.96
CA THR A 67 -19.64 23.01 26.10
C THR A 67 -20.17 23.58 27.41
N LYS A 68 -20.60 24.85 27.42
CA LYS A 68 -21.24 25.47 28.59
C LYS A 68 -22.60 24.84 28.89
N PHE A 69 -23.40 24.57 27.86
CA PHE A 69 -24.69 23.90 28.02
C PHE A 69 -24.55 22.48 28.57
N GLY A 70 -23.58 21.70 28.08
CA GLY A 70 -23.27 20.36 28.60
C GLY A 70 -22.85 20.38 30.07
N ASN A 71 -22.02 21.35 30.46
CA ASN A 71 -21.60 21.54 31.85
C ASN A 71 -22.76 21.98 32.76
N ASP A 72 -23.61 22.89 32.31
CA ASP A 72 -24.79 23.35 33.06
C ASP A 72 -25.80 22.20 33.25
N LEU A 73 -25.97 21.33 32.25
CA LEU A 73 -26.86 20.16 32.34
C LEU A 73 -26.34 19.10 33.32
N VAL A 74 -25.03 18.91 33.36
CA VAL A 74 -24.34 18.10 34.37
C VAL A 74 -24.56 18.66 35.77
N GLU A 75 -24.50 19.98 35.93
CA GLU A 75 -24.72 20.65 37.21
C GLU A 75 -26.18 20.55 37.69
N VAL A 76 -27.14 20.74 36.79
CA VAL A 76 -28.59 20.55 37.07
C VAL A 76 -28.89 19.09 37.44
N ARG A 77 -28.30 18.10 36.75
CA ARG A 77 -28.48 16.68 37.11
C ARG A 77 -27.86 16.33 38.44
N ARG A 78 -26.68 16.86 38.74
CA ARG A 78 -26.02 16.69 40.05
C ARG A 78 -26.89 17.26 41.17
N TYR A 79 -27.52 18.40 40.95
CA TYR A 79 -28.49 18.99 41.89
C TYR A 79 -29.73 18.10 42.08
N LEU A 80 -30.23 17.48 41.01
CA LEU A 80 -31.36 16.55 41.03
C LEU A 80 -30.99 15.12 41.48
N ARG A 81 -29.72 14.86 41.82
CA ARG A 81 -29.17 13.52 42.15
C ARG A 81 -29.44 12.45 41.08
N LEU A 82 -29.51 12.88 39.83
CA LEU A 82 -29.59 11.98 38.69
C LEU A 82 -28.17 11.54 38.28
N PRO A 83 -28.01 10.38 37.62
CA PRO A 83 -26.71 9.94 37.11
C PRO A 83 -26.10 10.98 36.18
N VAL A 84 -24.83 11.30 36.44
CA VAL A 84 -24.06 12.29 35.69
C VAL A 84 -23.24 11.53 34.64
N ASN A 85 -23.50 11.80 33.37
CA ASN A 85 -22.64 11.35 32.27
C ASN A 85 -21.87 12.58 31.76
N ASP A 86 -20.58 12.41 31.46
CA ASP A 86 -19.79 13.46 30.81
C ASP A 86 -20.26 13.59 29.35
N TYR A 87 -20.94 14.69 29.05
CA TYR A 87 -21.37 15.04 27.69
C TYR A 87 -20.22 15.64 26.88
N LEU A 88 -19.01 15.10 27.01
CA LEU A 88 -17.88 15.49 26.18
C LEU A 88 -18.09 14.91 24.78
N VAL A 89 -18.28 15.80 23.80
CA VAL A 89 -18.59 15.51 22.39
C VAL A 89 -17.37 14.97 21.64
N ASN A 90 -16.65 13.99 22.20
CA ASN A 90 -15.39 13.53 21.62
C ASN A 90 -15.35 12.07 21.15
N ASP A 91 -16.32 11.21 21.49
CA ASP A 91 -16.18 9.77 21.16
C ASP A 91 -17.33 9.09 20.37
N ASP A 92 -18.44 9.77 20.07
CA ASP A 92 -19.56 9.17 19.30
C ASP A 92 -19.79 9.86 17.93
N PHE A 93 -18.74 9.93 17.09
CA PHE A 93 -18.95 9.88 15.65
C PHE A 93 -18.96 8.41 15.21
N GLU A 94 -19.99 7.67 15.64
CA GLU A 94 -20.33 6.40 15.01
C GLU A 94 -20.53 6.63 13.51
N LYS A 95 -19.92 5.74 12.71
CA LYS A 95 -20.02 5.71 11.26
C LYS A 95 -21.49 5.85 10.83
N PHE A 96 -21.84 7.01 10.26
CA PHE A 96 -23.11 7.20 9.56
C PHE A 96 -23.12 6.37 8.27
N GLU A 97 -23.37 5.07 8.39
CA GLU A 97 -23.92 4.26 7.30
C GLU A 97 -25.44 4.17 7.50
N SER A 98 -26.16 5.20 7.07
CA SER A 98 -27.54 5.04 6.59
C SER A 98 -27.90 6.17 5.62
N ASN A 99 -28.67 5.83 4.61
CA ASN A 99 -28.49 6.29 3.24
C ASN A 99 -29.54 7.33 2.78
N ASP A 100 -30.14 8.13 3.67
CA ASP A 100 -31.30 8.97 3.29
C ASP A 100 -31.21 10.50 3.53
N ASP A 101 -30.13 11.04 4.11
CA ASP A 101 -29.91 12.50 4.22
C ASP A 101 -28.61 12.91 3.50
N ARG A 102 -28.46 12.52 2.23
CA ARG A 102 -27.35 13.03 1.41
C ARG A 102 -27.59 14.51 1.14
N ASN A 103 -26.85 15.35 1.85
CA ASN A 103 -26.76 16.78 1.59
C ASN A 103 -26.47 17.00 0.09
N GLN A 104 -27.46 17.48 -0.67
CA GLN A 104 -27.38 17.62 -2.14
C GLN A 104 -26.56 18.84 -2.58
N ASN A 105 -26.09 19.65 -1.63
CA ASN A 105 -25.29 20.83 -1.92
C ASN A 105 -23.83 20.42 -2.20
N GLU A 106 -23.51 20.22 -3.48
CA GLU A 106 -22.18 19.82 -3.95
C GLU A 106 -21.07 20.77 -3.49
N LEU A 107 -21.34 22.07 -3.36
CA LEU A 107 -20.38 23.05 -2.86
C LEU A 107 -20.08 22.82 -1.38
N GLN A 108 -21.10 22.55 -0.57
CA GLN A 108 -20.92 22.28 0.86
C GLN A 108 -20.17 20.97 1.09
N LEU A 109 -20.46 19.91 0.31
CA LEU A 109 -19.70 18.67 0.34
C LEU A 109 -18.24 18.86 -0.10
N ALA A 110 -18.00 19.67 -1.14
CA ALA A 110 -16.65 20.03 -1.58
C ALA A 110 -15.88 20.82 -0.52
N MET A 111 -16.56 21.74 0.19
CA MET A 111 -15.97 22.48 1.31
C MET A 111 -15.64 21.56 2.49
N PHE A 112 -16.52 20.62 2.85
CA PHE A 112 -16.21 19.65 3.91
C PHE A 112 -15.02 18.76 3.54
N ARG A 113 -14.98 18.24 2.30
CA ARG A 113 -13.83 17.49 1.79
C ARG A 113 -12.55 18.31 1.78
N TYR A 114 -12.64 19.60 1.46
CA TYR A 114 -11.48 20.49 1.45
C TYR A 114 -10.99 20.81 2.87
N VAL A 115 -11.90 21.05 3.82
CA VAL A 115 -11.55 21.25 5.24
C VAL A 115 -10.97 19.96 5.83
N GLU A 116 -11.54 18.80 5.51
CA GLU A 116 -11.00 17.50 5.89
C GLU A 116 -9.61 17.27 5.28
N PHE A 117 -9.42 17.63 4.01
CA PHE A 117 -8.11 17.62 3.36
C PHE A 117 -7.12 18.53 4.09
N LEU A 118 -7.47 19.77 4.41
CA LEU A 118 -6.61 20.71 5.15
C LEU A 118 -6.31 20.23 6.57
N ALA A 119 -7.29 19.64 7.26
CA ALA A 119 -7.12 19.08 8.59
C ALA A 119 -6.20 17.85 8.56
N ASN A 120 -6.36 16.99 7.56
CA ASN A 120 -5.48 15.84 7.33
C ASN A 120 -4.07 16.31 6.97
N ASP A 121 -3.92 17.23 6.03
CA ASP A 121 -2.62 17.80 5.62
C ASP A 121 -1.87 18.42 6.81
N ARG A 122 -2.58 19.16 7.67
CA ARG A 122 -2.02 19.69 8.92
C ARG A 122 -1.65 18.58 9.91
N ARG A 123 -2.53 17.59 10.12
CA ARG A 123 -2.25 16.45 11.01
C ARG A 123 -1.04 15.64 10.53
N LEU A 124 -0.90 15.48 9.21
CA LEU A 124 0.24 14.83 8.56
C LEU A 124 1.52 15.64 8.78
N ALA A 125 1.49 16.95 8.51
CA ALA A 125 2.63 17.83 8.73
C ALA A 125 3.05 17.87 10.21
N ASP A 126 2.10 17.94 11.13
CA ASP A 126 2.34 17.90 12.58
C ASP A 126 2.90 16.54 13.02
N GLY A 127 2.40 15.43 12.46
CA GLY A 127 2.91 14.08 12.70
C GLY A 127 4.35 13.87 12.21
N ILE A 128 4.65 14.32 10.98
CA ILE A 128 6.00 14.30 10.42
C ILE A 128 6.94 15.15 11.28
N ALA A 129 6.55 16.38 11.65
CA ALA A 129 7.35 17.26 12.48
C ALA A 129 7.58 16.67 13.89
N LYS A 130 6.57 16.06 14.50
CA LYS A 130 6.67 15.35 15.78
C LYS A 130 7.70 14.22 15.68
N ASN A 131 7.60 13.36 14.66
CA ASN A 131 8.50 12.23 14.49
C ASN A 131 9.93 12.67 14.18
N GLN A 132 10.11 13.72 13.36
CA GLN A 132 11.42 14.35 13.14
C GLN A 132 12.04 14.83 14.45
N SER A 133 11.26 15.50 15.30
CA SER A 133 11.74 15.94 16.62
C SER A 133 12.16 14.76 17.48
N TYR A 134 11.39 13.67 17.47
CA TYR A 134 11.64 12.50 18.31
C TYR A 134 12.89 11.74 17.86
N LEU A 135 13.08 11.60 16.53
CA LEU A 135 14.32 11.06 15.96
C LEU A 135 15.52 11.97 16.29
N ALA A 136 15.36 13.29 16.20
CA ALA A 136 16.41 14.26 16.53
C ALA A 136 16.83 14.19 18.01
N GLU A 137 15.92 13.84 18.92
CA GLU A 137 16.21 13.65 20.34
C GLU A 137 17.04 12.40 20.64
N LEU A 138 16.98 11.36 19.80
CA LEU A 138 17.82 10.17 19.97
C LEU A 138 19.33 10.49 19.91
N TYR A 139 19.70 11.64 19.33
CA TYR A 139 21.08 12.07 19.18
C TYR A 139 21.60 12.95 20.35
N LYS A 140 20.74 13.43 21.25
CA LYS A 140 21.08 14.53 22.15
C LYS A 140 21.32 14.15 23.62
N ASP A 141 20.97 12.93 24.06
CA ASP A 141 20.90 12.58 25.49
C ASP A 141 21.35 11.14 25.87
N SER A 142 20.93 10.67 27.06
CA SER A 142 21.14 9.36 27.69
C SER A 142 20.91 8.13 26.80
N PHE A 143 20.10 8.25 25.75
CA PHE A 143 19.93 7.20 24.75
C PHE A 143 21.24 6.91 23.99
N ALA A 144 22.04 7.95 23.70
CA ALA A 144 23.34 7.78 23.07
C ALA A 144 24.35 7.11 24.00
N GLU A 145 24.24 7.30 25.32
CA GLU A 145 25.03 6.56 26.32
C GLU A 145 24.63 5.10 26.37
N PHE A 146 23.33 4.80 26.42
CA PHE A 146 22.80 3.43 26.31
C PHE A 146 23.30 2.71 25.05
N LEU A 147 23.23 3.37 23.88
CA LEU A 147 23.75 2.80 22.63
C LEU A 147 25.24 2.50 22.74
N LYS A 148 26.05 3.40 23.31
CA LYS A 148 27.49 3.16 23.54
C LYS A 148 27.73 1.95 24.44
N GLU A 149 26.98 1.79 25.52
CA GLU A 149 27.08 0.62 26.42
C GLU A 149 26.77 -0.69 25.69
N LYS A 150 25.74 -0.69 24.84
CA LYS A 150 25.37 -1.84 23.99
C LYS A 150 26.26 -2.02 22.76
N LYS A 151 27.32 -1.19 22.60
CA LYS A 151 28.20 -1.15 21.44
C LYS A 151 27.46 -0.91 20.11
N LEU A 152 26.39 -0.13 20.17
CA LEU A 152 25.60 0.31 19.03
C LEU A 152 25.91 1.77 18.70
N LYS A 153 25.63 2.16 17.46
CA LYS A 153 25.75 3.55 17.00
C LYS A 153 24.48 3.93 16.25
N ILE A 154 24.06 5.19 16.36
CA ILE A 154 22.99 5.76 15.56
C ILE A 154 23.59 6.59 14.42
N LEU A 155 23.17 6.31 13.20
CA LEU A 155 23.57 7.01 11.98
C LEU A 155 22.35 7.80 11.45
N PRO A 156 22.47 9.14 11.28
CA PRO A 156 21.47 9.90 10.56
C PRO A 156 21.63 9.66 9.06
N LEU A 157 20.61 9.10 8.42
CA LEU A 157 20.60 8.91 6.96
C LEU A 157 19.91 10.09 6.25
N ALA A 158 18.82 10.58 6.83
CA ALA A 158 18.05 11.73 6.35
C ALA A 158 17.24 12.33 7.51
N ASN A 159 16.59 13.49 7.30
CA ASN A 159 15.81 14.17 8.34
C ASN A 159 14.69 13.32 8.97
N ASN A 160 14.18 12.32 8.24
CA ASN A 160 13.10 11.41 8.69
C ASN A 160 13.59 9.99 8.94
N VAL A 161 14.90 9.74 8.86
CA VAL A 161 15.45 8.39 8.86
C VAL A 161 16.67 8.29 9.77
N ALA A 162 16.53 7.47 10.81
CA ALA A 162 17.62 7.10 11.69
C ALA A 162 17.91 5.60 11.55
N GLN A 163 19.19 5.24 11.54
CA GLN A 163 19.62 3.85 11.48
C GLN A 163 20.45 3.51 12.72
N ILE A 164 20.13 2.43 13.41
CA ILE A 164 20.96 1.92 14.50
C ILE A 164 21.74 0.72 13.98
N VAL A 165 23.06 0.82 14.06
CA VAL A 165 24.01 -0.19 13.61
C VAL A 165 24.82 -0.74 14.77
N SER A 166 25.30 -1.97 14.63
CA SER A 166 26.24 -2.57 15.57
C SER A 166 27.65 -1.98 15.40
N ALA A 167 28.57 -2.33 16.30
CA ALA A 167 29.98 -1.95 16.21
C ALA A 167 30.67 -2.41 14.91
N ASN A 168 30.11 -3.40 14.21
CA ASN A 168 30.59 -3.92 12.92
C ASN A 168 29.85 -3.31 11.71
N ASP A 169 29.14 -2.20 11.92
CA ASP A 169 28.29 -1.53 10.94
C ASP A 169 27.17 -2.42 10.37
N GLU A 170 26.74 -3.44 11.12
CA GLU A 170 25.59 -4.27 10.75
C GLU A 170 24.29 -3.54 11.14
N ASN A 171 23.37 -3.43 10.17
CA ASN A 171 22.07 -2.80 10.41
C ASN A 171 21.25 -3.61 11.42
N LEU A 172 20.93 -3.01 12.56
CA LEU A 172 20.06 -3.62 13.56
C LEU A 172 18.61 -3.22 13.32
N LEU A 173 18.37 -1.91 13.19
CA LEU A 173 17.06 -1.36 12.92
C LEU A 173 17.17 -0.03 12.18
N LYS A 174 16.19 0.24 11.31
CA LYS A 174 15.98 1.51 10.64
C LYS A 174 14.65 2.08 11.12
N LEU A 175 14.68 3.31 11.62
CA LEU A 175 13.51 4.09 11.98
C LEU A 175 13.22 5.06 10.85
N GLU A 176 12.00 5.05 10.34
CA GLU A 176 11.59 5.87 9.19
C GLU A 176 10.18 6.39 9.41
N ALA A 177 10.02 7.71 9.35
CA ALA A 177 8.71 8.34 9.30
C ALA A 177 8.21 8.35 7.85
N ASP A 178 7.02 7.82 7.60
CA ASP A 178 6.41 7.82 6.28
C ASP A 178 5.71 9.15 5.96
N ASP A 179 5.21 9.26 4.74
CA ASP A 179 4.48 10.44 4.25
C ASP A 179 3.11 10.59 4.94
N GLU A 180 2.63 9.55 5.64
CA GLU A 180 1.43 9.58 6.47
C GLU A 180 1.70 10.05 7.92
N GLY A 181 2.94 10.42 8.25
CA GLY A 181 3.33 10.85 9.59
C GLY A 181 3.37 9.72 10.62
N LYS A 182 3.43 8.46 10.19
CA LYS A 182 3.63 7.28 11.05
C LYS A 182 5.11 6.93 11.12
N LEU A 183 5.57 6.48 12.28
CA LEU A 183 6.93 6.02 12.47
C LEU A 183 6.99 4.50 12.39
N PHE A 184 7.89 4.00 11.55
CA PHE A 184 8.12 2.56 11.41
C PHE A 184 9.50 2.17 11.87
N ARG A 185 9.59 1.00 12.51
CA ARG A 185 10.81 0.28 12.81
C ARG A 185 10.95 -0.88 11.84
N SER A 186 11.94 -0.79 10.97
CA SER A 186 12.28 -1.83 10.00
C SER A 186 13.54 -2.56 10.45
N THR A 187 13.47 -3.89 10.50
CA THR A 187 14.61 -4.79 10.76
C THR A 187 14.75 -5.78 9.62
N ILE A 188 15.73 -6.69 9.70
CA ILE A 188 15.85 -7.79 8.73
C ILE A 188 14.68 -8.78 8.79
N LEU A 189 13.93 -8.80 9.90
CA LEU A 189 12.82 -9.73 10.12
C LEU A 189 11.46 -9.16 9.70
N GLY A 190 11.33 -7.83 9.61
CA GLY A 190 10.05 -7.21 9.32
C GLY A 190 10.01 -5.71 9.60
N LYS A 191 8.86 -5.13 9.30
CA LYS A 191 8.55 -3.70 9.48
C LYS A 191 7.32 -3.57 10.38
N ASP A 192 7.50 -2.93 11.53
CA ASP A 192 6.43 -2.67 12.50
C ASP A 192 6.19 -1.18 12.66
N GLU A 193 4.93 -0.77 12.87
CA GLU A 193 4.58 0.58 13.30
C GLU A 193 4.93 0.77 14.77
N VAL A 194 5.59 1.88 15.09
CA VAL A 194 6.02 2.27 16.44
C VAL A 194 4.93 3.14 17.03
N LYS A 195 4.29 2.68 18.12
CA LYS A 195 3.19 3.40 18.77
C LYS A 195 3.65 4.02 20.07
N TYR A 196 3.56 5.34 20.17
CA TYR A 196 4.00 6.10 21.34
C TYR A 196 3.16 7.38 21.51
N ASP A 197 2.99 7.78 22.77
CA ASP A 197 2.30 9.01 23.12
C ASP A 197 3.30 10.15 23.36
N THR A 198 4.39 9.87 24.08
CA THR A 198 5.48 10.81 24.43
C THR A 198 6.86 10.39 23.88
N VAL A 199 7.87 11.27 23.95
CA VAL A 199 9.24 10.94 23.52
C VAL A 199 9.87 9.90 24.44
N GLU A 200 9.56 9.97 25.72
CA GLU A 200 10.04 9.07 26.75
C GLU A 200 9.48 7.66 26.52
N ASP A 201 8.19 7.53 26.20
CA ASP A 201 7.59 6.25 25.83
C ASP A 201 8.28 5.65 24.59
N PHE A 202 8.54 6.48 23.59
CA PHE A 202 9.27 6.08 22.39
C PHE A 202 10.70 5.59 22.72
N LYS A 203 11.46 6.33 23.54
CA LYS A 203 12.80 5.94 23.98
C LYS A 203 12.75 4.62 24.78
N THR A 204 11.79 4.46 25.69
CA THR A 204 11.64 3.24 26.50
C THR A 204 11.25 2.04 25.65
N GLU A 205 10.36 2.20 24.68
CA GLU A 205 10.00 1.12 23.74
C GLU A 205 11.20 0.69 22.89
N LEU A 206 11.98 1.64 22.36
CA LEU A 206 13.20 1.35 21.61
C LEU A 206 14.25 0.62 22.45
N VAL A 207 14.48 1.07 23.68
CA VAL A 207 15.40 0.39 24.62
C VAL A 207 14.93 -1.05 24.85
N SER A 208 13.66 -1.23 25.21
CA SER A 208 13.08 -2.55 25.47
C SER A 208 13.19 -3.48 24.26
N PHE A 209 12.95 -2.94 23.06
CA PHE A 209 13.07 -3.68 21.81
C PHE A 209 14.51 -4.12 21.53
N ILE A 210 15.47 -3.21 21.67
CA ILE A 210 16.90 -3.49 21.44
C ILE A 210 17.36 -4.56 22.43
N GLU A 211 17.04 -4.43 23.72
CA GLU A 211 17.47 -5.41 24.73
C GLU A 211 16.90 -6.81 24.49
N ALA A 212 15.65 -6.91 24.05
CA ALA A 212 15.01 -8.19 23.76
C ALA A 212 15.51 -8.84 22.47
N ASN A 213 15.82 -8.05 21.43
CA ASN A 213 15.98 -8.57 20.07
C ASN A 213 17.39 -8.43 19.47
N GLN A 214 18.30 -7.66 20.09
CA GLN A 214 19.61 -7.34 19.51
C GLN A 214 20.38 -8.59 19.07
N LEU A 215 20.60 -9.55 19.98
CA LEU A 215 21.38 -10.75 19.69
C LEU A 215 20.73 -11.63 18.62
N GLY A 216 19.40 -11.68 18.58
CA GLY A 216 18.64 -12.42 17.59
C GLY A 216 18.81 -11.83 16.20
N ILE A 217 18.60 -10.51 16.08
CA ILE A 217 18.74 -9.77 14.82
C ILE A 217 20.18 -9.84 14.30
N GLU A 218 21.20 -9.66 15.16
CA GLU A 218 22.61 -9.77 14.76
C GLU A 218 22.98 -11.17 14.28
N LYS A 219 22.43 -12.22 14.91
CA LYS A 219 22.65 -13.61 14.49
C LYS A 219 22.03 -13.87 13.11
N VAL A 220 20.79 -13.43 12.90
CA VAL A 220 20.09 -13.56 11.62
C VAL A 220 20.79 -12.74 10.54
N SER A 221 21.15 -11.50 10.82
CA SER A 221 21.86 -10.62 9.88
C SER A 221 23.19 -11.22 9.41
N ARG A 222 24.00 -11.76 10.33
CA ARG A 222 25.22 -12.49 9.97
C ARG A 222 24.94 -13.74 9.16
N GLY A 223 23.89 -14.48 9.50
CA GLY A 223 23.44 -15.66 8.75
C GLY A 223 23.06 -15.31 7.31
N VAL A 224 22.20 -14.31 7.12
CA VAL A 224 21.77 -13.82 5.80
C VAL A 224 22.95 -13.25 5.01
N LYS A 225 23.83 -12.47 5.62
CA LYS A 225 25.04 -11.95 4.96
C LYS A 225 25.96 -13.06 4.47
N LYS A 226 26.12 -14.11 5.29
CA LYS A 226 26.87 -15.30 4.89
C LYS A 226 26.19 -16.02 3.73
N LEU A 227 24.88 -16.24 3.79
CA LEU A 227 24.13 -16.86 2.69
C LEU A 227 24.23 -16.04 1.39
N ASN A 228 24.09 -14.71 1.47
CA ASN A 228 24.27 -13.84 0.31
C ASN A 228 25.69 -13.91 -0.26
N ALA A 229 26.71 -14.00 0.59
CA ALA A 229 28.08 -14.20 0.14
C ALA A 229 28.29 -15.57 -0.51
N ASP A 230 27.68 -16.63 0.06
CA ASP A 230 27.73 -17.99 -0.50
C ASP A 230 27.00 -18.06 -1.85
N ILE A 231 25.86 -17.38 -2.00
CA ILE A 231 25.14 -17.23 -3.28
C ILE A 231 25.99 -16.46 -4.28
N ALA A 232 26.54 -15.30 -3.91
CA ALA A 232 27.37 -14.50 -4.79
C ALA A 232 28.62 -15.26 -5.26
N ALA A 233 29.27 -16.02 -4.36
CA ALA A 233 30.39 -16.88 -4.70
C ALA A 233 29.99 -18.02 -5.65
N ALA A 234 28.83 -18.64 -5.42
CA ALA A 234 28.29 -19.67 -6.32
C ALA A 234 27.98 -19.10 -7.71
N VAL A 235 27.32 -17.94 -7.79
CA VAL A 235 27.02 -17.26 -9.06
C VAL A 235 28.30 -16.87 -9.80
N ALA A 236 29.33 -16.42 -9.08
CA ALA A 236 30.61 -16.03 -9.66
C ALA A 236 31.50 -17.21 -10.07
N SER A 237 31.14 -18.45 -9.75
CA SER A 237 31.90 -19.65 -10.11
C SER A 237 31.97 -19.85 -11.63
N GLU A 238 33.09 -20.37 -12.12
CA GLU A 238 33.29 -20.66 -13.55
C GLU A 238 32.27 -21.66 -14.10
N GLU A 239 31.89 -22.66 -13.29
CA GLU A 239 30.88 -23.65 -13.65
C GLU A 239 29.52 -23.00 -13.89
N THR A 240 29.10 -22.09 -12.99
CA THR A 240 27.83 -21.37 -13.13
C THR A 240 27.87 -20.41 -14.31
N LYS A 241 28.94 -19.64 -14.49
CA LYS A 241 29.10 -18.74 -15.65
C LYS A 241 29.03 -19.49 -16.98
N LYS A 242 29.65 -20.67 -17.07
CA LYS A 242 29.59 -21.52 -18.27
C LYS A 242 28.15 -21.92 -18.58
N VAL A 243 27.42 -22.42 -17.59
CA VAL A 243 26.02 -22.83 -17.74
C VAL A 243 25.13 -21.64 -18.10
N MET A 244 25.36 -20.48 -17.48
CA MET A 244 24.66 -19.25 -17.82
C MET A 244 24.88 -18.83 -19.28
N GLY A 245 26.13 -18.93 -19.76
CA GLY A 245 26.48 -18.64 -21.16
C GLY A 245 25.87 -19.63 -22.15
N GLU A 246 25.86 -20.93 -21.82
CA GLU A 246 25.25 -21.98 -22.66
C GLU A 246 23.72 -21.83 -22.76
N LEU A 247 23.07 -21.48 -21.65
CA LEU A 247 21.61 -21.29 -21.60
C LEU A 247 21.16 -19.88 -22.03
N GLY A 248 22.09 -18.92 -22.16
CA GLY A 248 21.78 -17.54 -22.48
C GLY A 248 20.97 -16.84 -21.38
N ILE A 249 21.30 -17.10 -20.12
CA ILE A 249 20.64 -16.54 -18.93
C ILE A 249 21.58 -15.58 -18.20
N LYS A 250 21.00 -14.65 -17.44
CA LYS A 250 21.75 -13.72 -16.56
C LYS A 250 21.15 -13.71 -15.16
N ILE A 251 21.98 -13.50 -14.16
CA ILE A 251 21.57 -13.32 -12.76
C ILE A 251 21.92 -11.90 -12.36
N ASP A 252 20.96 -11.14 -11.80
CA ASP A 252 21.21 -9.78 -11.32
C ASP A 252 21.72 -9.74 -9.87
N ASP A 253 22.03 -8.54 -9.38
CA ASP A 253 22.52 -8.33 -8.01
C ASP A 253 21.48 -8.65 -6.93
N SER A 254 20.19 -8.76 -7.32
CA SER A 254 19.09 -9.23 -6.46
C SER A 254 18.84 -10.73 -6.57
N PHE A 255 19.74 -11.45 -7.23
CA PHE A 255 19.68 -12.89 -7.50
C PHE A 255 18.44 -13.35 -8.28
N LYS A 256 17.88 -12.47 -9.11
CA LYS A 256 16.84 -12.80 -10.09
C LYS A 256 17.47 -13.30 -11.38
N ILE A 257 16.87 -14.32 -11.96
CA ILE A 257 17.37 -15.05 -13.12
C ILE A 257 16.50 -14.67 -14.32
N PHE A 258 17.15 -14.15 -15.36
CA PHE A 258 16.50 -13.70 -16.57
C PHE A 258 17.00 -14.46 -17.79
N ASN A 259 16.14 -14.60 -18.79
CA ASN A 259 16.54 -15.10 -20.10
C ASN A 259 17.24 -14.00 -20.95
N LYS A 260 17.60 -14.34 -22.18
CA LYS A 260 18.28 -13.44 -23.14
C LYS A 260 17.50 -12.19 -23.57
N VAL A 261 16.20 -12.11 -23.30
CA VAL A 261 15.35 -10.93 -23.60
C VAL A 261 14.84 -10.26 -22.31
N ASP A 262 15.45 -10.57 -21.18
CA ASP A 262 15.15 -10.00 -19.87
C ASP A 262 13.79 -10.38 -19.28
N ASP A 263 13.21 -11.51 -19.69
CA ASP A 263 12.08 -12.11 -18.98
C ASP A 263 12.57 -12.83 -17.72
N LEU A 264 11.89 -12.61 -16.60
CA LEU A 264 12.14 -13.33 -15.34
C LEU A 264 11.75 -14.80 -15.50
N ILE A 265 12.70 -15.70 -15.24
CA ILE A 265 12.49 -17.16 -15.32
C ILE A 265 12.72 -17.86 -13.98
N GLY A 266 13.39 -17.23 -13.02
CA GLY A 266 13.55 -17.77 -11.68
C GLY A 266 14.16 -16.77 -10.69
N GLU A 267 14.22 -17.16 -9.43
CA GLU A 267 14.72 -16.32 -8.34
C GLU A 267 15.40 -17.18 -7.26
N ILE A 268 16.48 -16.64 -6.69
CA ILE A 268 17.14 -17.18 -5.49
C ILE A 268 16.81 -16.25 -4.33
N ALA A 269 15.88 -16.64 -3.47
CA ALA A 269 15.50 -15.82 -2.32
C ALA A 269 16.12 -16.36 -1.02
N VAL A 270 16.50 -15.43 -0.15
CA VAL A 270 16.92 -15.74 1.22
C VAL A 270 15.79 -15.39 2.16
N ASP A 271 15.33 -16.39 2.91
CA ASP A 271 14.37 -16.19 3.98
C ASP A 271 15.11 -15.81 5.27
N ALA A 272 14.87 -14.59 5.75
CA ALA A 272 15.51 -14.06 6.94
C ALA A 272 15.02 -14.74 8.23
N GLU A 273 13.75 -15.18 8.30
CA GLU A 273 13.21 -15.81 9.50
C GLU A 273 13.83 -17.19 9.73
N SER A 274 13.90 -17.99 8.67
CA SER A 274 14.41 -19.36 8.72
C SER A 274 15.90 -19.48 8.38
N VAL A 275 16.56 -18.37 8.00
CA VAL A 275 17.96 -18.30 7.53
C VAL A 275 18.24 -19.43 6.53
N SER A 276 17.42 -19.48 5.49
CA SER A 276 17.43 -20.55 4.49
C SER A 276 17.36 -19.97 3.08
N VAL A 277 18.00 -20.65 2.13
CA VAL A 277 17.95 -20.27 0.71
C VAL A 277 16.88 -21.08 0.00
N TYR A 278 16.14 -20.40 -0.86
CA TYR A 278 15.09 -20.99 -1.66
C TYR A 278 15.27 -20.65 -3.13
N PHE A 279 15.11 -21.66 -3.97
CA PHE A 279 15.06 -21.48 -5.42
C PHE A 279 13.61 -21.53 -5.90
N TYR A 280 13.27 -20.58 -6.76
CA TYR A 280 11.94 -20.39 -7.32
C TYR A 280 12.00 -20.47 -8.84
N ASP A 281 11.15 -21.31 -9.42
CA ASP A 281 10.91 -21.37 -10.86
C ASP A 281 9.64 -20.57 -11.17
N GLU A 282 9.77 -19.52 -11.99
CA GLU A 282 8.64 -18.65 -12.33
C GLU A 282 7.57 -19.38 -13.15
N ALA A 283 7.95 -20.43 -13.91
CA ALA A 283 7.02 -21.26 -14.65
C ALA A 283 6.19 -22.16 -13.70
N ASN A 284 6.68 -22.41 -12.48
CA ASN A 284 6.02 -23.27 -11.51
C ASN A 284 6.06 -22.64 -10.11
N LYS A 285 5.28 -21.57 -9.92
CA LYS A 285 5.24 -20.75 -8.69
C LYS A 285 5.01 -21.52 -7.38
N ASN A 286 4.51 -22.76 -7.46
CA ASN A 286 4.29 -23.61 -6.29
C ASN A 286 5.54 -24.43 -5.89
N LEU A 287 6.57 -24.46 -6.74
CA LEU A 287 7.77 -25.25 -6.53
C LEU A 287 8.84 -24.42 -5.82
N LYS A 288 8.72 -24.31 -4.50
CA LYS A 288 9.73 -23.70 -3.62
C LYS A 288 10.70 -24.79 -3.15
N ILE A 289 11.94 -24.76 -3.62
CA ILE A 289 12.96 -25.75 -3.21
C ILE A 289 13.82 -25.13 -2.12
N LYS A 290 13.80 -25.71 -0.92
CA LYS A 290 14.77 -25.37 0.12
C LYS A 290 16.14 -25.93 -0.24
N VAL A 291 17.18 -25.12 -0.11
CA VAL A 291 18.55 -25.48 -0.49
C VAL A 291 19.47 -25.36 0.71
N ASP A 292 20.12 -26.48 1.06
CA ASP A 292 21.09 -26.52 2.15
C ASP A 292 22.51 -26.12 1.67
N GLU A 293 22.87 -26.46 0.43
CA GLU A 293 24.16 -26.10 -0.19
C GLU A 293 23.94 -25.44 -1.55
N VAL A 294 24.06 -24.11 -1.59
CA VAL A 294 23.84 -23.30 -2.81
C VAL A 294 24.78 -23.69 -3.93
N GLY A 295 26.09 -23.81 -3.66
CA GLY A 295 27.10 -24.08 -4.68
C GLY A 295 26.87 -25.38 -5.47
N LYS A 296 26.40 -26.44 -4.80
CA LYS A 296 26.11 -27.73 -5.46
C LYS A 296 24.76 -27.75 -6.15
N SER A 297 23.81 -26.94 -5.68
CA SER A 297 22.41 -27.00 -6.12
C SER A 297 22.10 -26.00 -7.22
N LEU A 298 22.87 -24.91 -7.33
CA LEU A 298 22.62 -23.82 -8.27
C LEU A 298 22.69 -24.30 -9.72
N VAL A 299 23.78 -24.94 -10.13
CA VAL A 299 23.94 -25.42 -11.52
C VAL A 299 22.82 -26.39 -11.93
N PRO A 300 22.50 -27.46 -11.16
CA PRO A 300 21.37 -28.33 -11.46
C PRO A 300 20.02 -27.61 -11.53
N PHE A 301 19.85 -26.54 -10.74
CA PHE A 301 18.64 -25.72 -10.79
C PHE A 301 18.58 -24.91 -12.08
N LEU A 302 19.65 -24.19 -12.45
CA LEU A 302 19.72 -23.40 -13.69
C LEU A 302 19.47 -24.27 -14.93
N GLN A 303 20.00 -25.49 -14.95
CA GLN A 303 19.80 -26.44 -16.06
C GLN A 303 18.36 -26.94 -16.20
N LYS A 304 17.54 -26.83 -15.14
CA LYS A 304 16.13 -27.19 -15.19
C LYS A 304 15.23 -26.02 -15.59
N LEU A 305 15.74 -24.78 -15.49
CA LEU A 305 14.97 -23.61 -15.86
C LEU A 305 14.73 -23.59 -17.38
N ASP A 306 13.49 -23.30 -17.74
CA ASP A 306 13.12 -23.09 -19.12
C ASP A 306 13.52 -21.67 -19.57
N ALA A 307 14.75 -21.56 -20.09
CA ALA A 307 15.32 -20.31 -20.60
C ALA A 307 14.72 -19.86 -21.94
N GLN A 308 13.77 -20.61 -22.52
CA GLN A 308 13.14 -20.23 -23.79
C GLN A 308 12.32 -18.95 -23.63
N THR A 309 12.39 -18.09 -24.63
CA THR A 309 11.51 -16.92 -24.74
C THR A 309 10.07 -17.33 -25.00
N TYR A 310 9.11 -16.46 -24.69
CA TYR A 310 7.69 -16.71 -25.03
C TYR A 310 7.49 -17.11 -26.51
N THR A 311 8.20 -16.45 -27.42
CA THR A 311 8.19 -16.74 -28.86
C THR A 311 8.73 -18.12 -29.21
N GLU A 312 9.81 -18.55 -28.55
CA GLU A 312 10.38 -19.89 -28.76
C GLU A 312 9.47 -20.98 -28.20
N LYS A 313 8.84 -20.75 -27.04
CA LYS A 313 7.82 -21.66 -26.49
C LYS A 313 6.64 -21.79 -27.46
N LYS A 314 6.19 -20.69 -28.04
CA LYS A 314 5.13 -20.67 -29.05
C LYS A 314 5.54 -21.43 -30.32
N ALA A 315 6.77 -21.23 -30.79
CA ALA A 315 7.31 -21.96 -31.93
C ALA A 315 7.39 -23.47 -31.66
N ALA A 316 7.90 -23.88 -30.50
CA ALA A 316 7.99 -25.28 -30.11
C ALA A 316 6.60 -25.94 -29.98
N ALA A 317 5.62 -25.23 -29.41
CA ALA A 317 4.24 -25.69 -29.33
C ALA A 317 3.59 -25.81 -30.72
N ALA A 318 3.83 -24.85 -31.61
CA ALA A 318 3.36 -24.90 -33.00
C ALA A 318 3.99 -26.07 -33.77
N LEU A 319 5.30 -26.28 -33.61
CA LEU A 319 6.02 -27.42 -34.20
C LEU A 319 5.40 -28.74 -33.76
N LYS A 320 5.24 -28.95 -32.45
CA LYS A 320 4.64 -30.16 -31.88
C LYS A 320 3.21 -30.39 -32.37
N SER A 321 2.42 -29.32 -32.47
CA SER A 321 1.05 -29.39 -32.98
C SER A 321 1.00 -29.77 -34.45
N LEU A 322 1.94 -29.23 -35.24
CA LEU A 322 2.06 -29.53 -36.66
C LEU A 322 2.54 -30.98 -36.88
N GLU A 323 3.52 -31.45 -36.13
CA GLU A 323 3.97 -32.85 -36.14
C GLU A 323 2.87 -33.81 -35.71
N ALA A 324 2.06 -33.46 -34.70
CA ALA A 324 0.90 -34.24 -34.30
C ALA A 324 -0.15 -34.31 -35.43
N THR A 325 -0.41 -33.18 -36.10
CA THR A 325 -1.34 -33.11 -37.24
C THR A 325 -0.84 -33.93 -38.43
N LEU A 326 0.45 -33.86 -38.75
CA LEU A 326 1.06 -34.65 -39.82
C LEU A 326 1.03 -36.15 -39.54
N ASN A 327 0.97 -36.55 -38.27
CA ASN A 327 0.85 -37.94 -37.87
C ASN A 327 -0.60 -38.41 -37.72
N ASP A 328 -1.58 -37.50 -37.74
CA ASP A 328 -3.00 -37.84 -37.66
C ASP A 328 -3.47 -38.65 -38.88
N LYS A 329 -4.27 -39.69 -38.61
CA LYS A 329 -4.77 -40.59 -39.65
C LYS A 329 -5.79 -39.91 -40.56
N GLY A 330 -6.64 -39.05 -39.99
CA GLY A 330 -7.66 -38.32 -40.74
C GLY A 330 -7.02 -37.31 -41.69
N PHE A 331 -6.02 -36.56 -41.21
CA PHE A 331 -5.29 -35.60 -42.02
C PHE A 331 -4.55 -36.28 -43.19
N LYS A 332 -3.85 -37.41 -42.94
CA LYS A 332 -3.20 -38.19 -44.01
C LYS A 332 -4.19 -38.71 -45.06
N LEU A 333 -5.38 -39.12 -44.65
CA LEU A 333 -6.44 -39.59 -45.54
C LEU A 333 -7.03 -38.44 -46.37
N LEU A 334 -7.18 -37.26 -45.77
CA LEU A 334 -7.62 -36.05 -46.48
C LEU A 334 -6.59 -35.64 -47.55
N LEU A 335 -5.31 -35.59 -47.21
CA LEU A 335 -4.23 -35.31 -48.16
C LEU A 335 -4.25 -36.31 -49.33
N SER A 336 -4.29 -37.61 -49.04
CA SER A 336 -4.27 -38.64 -50.09
C SER A 336 -5.51 -38.62 -50.99
N SER A 337 -6.70 -38.33 -50.43
CA SER A 337 -7.94 -38.18 -51.19
C SER A 337 -7.90 -36.99 -52.16
N ALA A 338 -7.14 -35.95 -51.84
CA ALA A 338 -6.88 -34.80 -52.71
C ALA A 338 -5.71 -35.03 -53.69
N GLY A 339 -5.10 -36.21 -53.71
CA GLY A 339 -3.91 -36.51 -54.52
C GLY A 339 -2.63 -35.84 -54.00
N LEU A 340 -2.65 -35.34 -52.76
CA LEU A 340 -1.54 -34.62 -52.13
C LEU A 340 -0.74 -35.50 -51.18
N LYS A 341 0.53 -35.13 -50.99
CA LYS A 341 1.44 -35.78 -50.04
C LYS A 341 2.31 -34.74 -49.33
N MET A 342 2.57 -34.98 -48.06
CA MET A 342 3.57 -34.26 -47.28
C MET A 342 4.59 -35.26 -46.73
N LEU A 343 5.86 -34.86 -46.67
CA LEU A 343 6.89 -35.67 -46.05
C LEU A 343 6.80 -35.55 -44.52
N ASN A 344 7.03 -36.67 -43.81
CA ASN A 344 6.99 -36.68 -42.34
C ASN A 344 8.16 -35.94 -41.70
N LYS A 345 9.27 -35.77 -42.42
CA LYS A 345 10.43 -34.99 -41.96
C LYS A 345 10.42 -33.63 -42.66
N PRO A 346 10.42 -32.51 -41.93
CA PRO A 346 10.56 -31.20 -42.54
C PRO A 346 11.95 -31.03 -43.14
N ARG A 347 12.04 -30.18 -44.16
CA ARG A 347 13.31 -29.54 -44.53
C ARG A 347 13.55 -28.40 -43.53
N GLU A 348 14.76 -28.26 -43.04
CA GLU A 348 15.10 -27.28 -41.99
C GLU A 348 16.25 -26.37 -42.45
N ASP A 349 16.13 -25.07 -42.19
CA ASP A 349 17.22 -24.10 -42.25
C ASP A 349 17.41 -23.40 -40.89
N ASP A 350 18.34 -22.45 -40.79
CA ASP A 350 18.64 -21.73 -39.54
C ASP A 350 17.44 -20.96 -38.96
N LEU A 351 16.46 -20.60 -39.78
CA LEU A 351 15.35 -19.71 -39.41
C LEU A 351 13.99 -20.40 -39.43
N ARG A 352 13.83 -21.52 -40.14
CA ARG A 352 12.54 -22.06 -40.55
C ARG A 352 12.51 -23.58 -40.65
N TYR A 353 11.34 -24.15 -40.35
CA TYR A 353 10.97 -25.52 -40.73
C TYR A 353 10.01 -25.47 -41.91
N TYR A 354 10.27 -26.24 -42.96
CA TYR A 354 9.46 -26.34 -44.17
C TYR A 354 8.85 -27.73 -44.29
N TYR A 355 7.52 -27.75 -44.37
CA TYR A 355 6.74 -28.95 -44.61
C TYR A 355 6.15 -28.87 -46.00
N ASP A 356 6.83 -29.50 -46.96
CA ASP A 356 6.54 -29.39 -48.38
C ASP A 356 5.32 -30.24 -48.78
N ILE A 357 4.42 -29.65 -49.57
CA ILE A 357 3.20 -30.26 -50.11
C ILE A 357 3.42 -30.58 -51.59
N TYR A 358 3.24 -31.85 -51.95
CA TYR A 358 3.41 -32.36 -53.31
C TYR A 358 2.11 -32.87 -53.91
N SER A 359 1.95 -32.71 -55.21
CA SER A 359 1.03 -33.50 -56.04
C SER A 359 1.86 -34.34 -57.00
N GLY A 360 1.89 -35.66 -56.78
CA GLY A 360 2.81 -36.55 -57.50
C GLY A 360 4.28 -36.22 -57.19
N LYS A 361 5.02 -35.73 -58.21
CA LYS A 361 6.42 -35.27 -58.09
C LYS A 361 6.55 -33.74 -58.04
N THR A 362 5.46 -33.00 -58.24
CA THR A 362 5.48 -31.55 -58.32
C THR A 362 5.29 -30.96 -56.93
N HIS A 363 6.22 -30.10 -56.51
CA HIS A 363 6.10 -29.29 -55.29
C HIS A 363 5.11 -28.15 -55.55
N LEU A 364 4.10 -28.03 -54.70
CA LEU A 364 3.04 -27.03 -54.86
C LEU A 364 3.25 -25.83 -53.94
N SER A 365 3.51 -26.09 -52.67
CA SER A 365 3.66 -25.10 -51.61
C SER A 365 4.31 -25.74 -50.39
N SER A 366 4.69 -24.92 -49.40
CA SER A 366 5.22 -25.41 -48.12
C SER A 366 4.50 -24.72 -46.97
N ILE A 367 4.23 -25.47 -45.91
CA ILE A 367 3.88 -24.89 -44.61
C ILE A 367 5.19 -24.57 -43.89
N VAL A 368 5.39 -23.31 -43.54
CA VAL A 368 6.61 -22.79 -42.94
C VAL A 368 6.35 -22.39 -41.50
N LEU A 369 7.10 -22.97 -40.57
CA LEU A 369 7.16 -22.48 -39.20
C LEU A 369 8.42 -21.64 -39.02
N GLU A 370 8.24 -20.36 -38.70
CA GLU A 370 9.35 -19.47 -38.38
C GLU A 370 9.81 -19.67 -36.93
N LYS A 371 11.08 -20.06 -36.74
CA LYS A 371 11.67 -20.37 -35.43
C LYS A 371 11.63 -19.18 -34.46
N LYS A 372 11.87 -17.96 -34.97
CA LYS A 372 11.93 -16.73 -34.16
C LYS A 372 10.57 -16.21 -33.70
N THR A 373 9.52 -16.41 -34.50
CA THR A 373 8.20 -15.80 -34.26
C THR A 373 7.16 -16.83 -33.83
N GLY A 374 7.40 -18.11 -34.11
CA GLY A 374 6.44 -19.19 -33.93
C GLY A 374 5.23 -19.08 -34.86
N VAL A 375 5.32 -18.24 -35.89
CA VAL A 375 4.24 -18.04 -36.86
C VAL A 375 4.30 -19.15 -37.92
N VAL A 376 3.13 -19.69 -38.24
CA VAL A 376 2.96 -20.68 -39.30
C VAL A 376 2.42 -19.99 -40.54
N ASN A 377 3.18 -20.06 -41.62
CA ASN A 377 2.85 -19.47 -42.92
C ASN A 377 2.71 -20.54 -44.00
N ILE A 378 2.07 -20.19 -45.11
CA ILE A 378 2.06 -20.93 -46.37
C ILE A 378 2.94 -20.14 -47.34
N VAL A 379 3.90 -20.81 -47.97
CA VAL A 379 4.71 -20.24 -49.06
C VAL A 379 4.53 -21.03 -50.34
N ASP A 380 4.63 -20.35 -51.48
CA ASP A 380 4.61 -21.02 -52.79
C ASP A 380 5.91 -21.84 -52.99
N ALA A 381 5.93 -22.70 -54.00
CA ALA A 381 7.04 -23.63 -54.26
C ALA A 381 8.39 -22.95 -54.52
N ASP A 382 8.38 -21.70 -55.01
CA ASP A 382 9.58 -20.87 -55.24
C ASP A 382 9.99 -20.05 -54.00
N GLY A 383 9.22 -20.14 -52.90
CA GLY A 383 9.43 -19.37 -51.68
C GLY A 383 8.99 -17.91 -51.75
N SER A 384 8.42 -17.46 -52.88
CA SER A 384 7.92 -16.10 -53.05
C SER A 384 6.42 -16.07 -52.69
N LYS A 385 6.03 -15.13 -51.83
CA LYS A 385 4.73 -15.03 -51.11
C LYS A 385 4.64 -15.90 -49.86
N SER A 386 4.31 -15.23 -48.76
CA SER A 386 4.09 -15.82 -47.45
C SER A 386 2.73 -15.34 -46.93
N GLU A 387 1.79 -16.25 -46.74
CA GLU A 387 0.49 -15.99 -46.13
C GLU A 387 0.42 -16.67 -44.77
N ASN A 388 -0.13 -15.99 -43.75
CA ASN A 388 -0.32 -16.61 -42.45
C ASN A 388 -1.41 -17.69 -42.51
N LEU A 389 -1.08 -18.92 -42.08
CA LEU A 389 -1.97 -20.08 -42.18
C LEU A 389 -3.28 -19.87 -41.40
N LEU A 390 -3.23 -19.20 -40.25
CA LEU A 390 -4.42 -18.95 -39.40
C LEU A 390 -5.33 -17.85 -39.94
N MET A 391 -4.81 -17.01 -40.84
CA MET A 391 -5.56 -15.91 -41.48
C MET A 391 -5.90 -16.24 -42.94
N PHE A 392 -5.61 -17.46 -43.39
CA PHE A 392 -5.88 -17.88 -44.75
C PHE A 392 -7.38 -18.02 -45.00
N ASP A 393 -7.90 -17.26 -45.96
CA ASP A 393 -9.27 -17.38 -46.45
C ASP A 393 -9.28 -17.70 -47.95
N ALA A 394 -9.71 -18.93 -48.28
CA ALA A 394 -9.82 -19.41 -49.65
C ALA A 394 -10.78 -18.57 -50.52
N LYS A 395 -11.73 -17.83 -49.93
CA LYS A 395 -12.69 -16.99 -50.66
C LYS A 395 -12.08 -15.67 -51.12
N LEU A 396 -11.12 -15.12 -50.38
CA LEU A 396 -10.43 -13.88 -50.74
C LEU A 396 -9.45 -14.10 -51.91
N LYS A 397 -8.85 -15.28 -52.00
CA LYS A 397 -7.87 -15.62 -53.06
C LYS A 397 -8.47 -15.84 -54.45
N LYS A 398 -9.78 -16.14 -54.55
CA LYS A 398 -10.50 -16.30 -55.84
C LYS A 398 -10.90 -14.98 -56.52
N LYS A 399 -10.70 -13.83 -55.86
CA LYS A 399 -11.11 -12.50 -56.35
C LYS A 399 -9.97 -11.64 -56.94
N LEU A 400 -8.75 -12.16 -56.96
CA LEU A 400 -7.57 -11.61 -57.64
C LEU A 400 -7.18 -12.58 -58.76
#